data_AF-A0A4P7DRL8-F1
#
_entry.id   AF-A0A4P7DRL8-F1
#
_cell.length_a   1.000
_cell.length_b   1.000
_cell.length_c   1.000
_cell.angle_alpha   90.00
_cell.angle_beta   90.00
_cell.angle_gamma   90.00
#
_symmetry.space_group_name_H-M   'P 1'
#
loop_
_entity.id
_entity.type
_entity.pdbx_description
1 polymer ?
#
loop_
_entity_poly.entity_id
_entity_poly.type
_entity_poly.pdbx_seq_one_letter_code
_entity_poly.pdbx_strand_id
1 'polypeptide(L)'
;MDGLDLLKQHWNKDGDFPKVNKEEIRRMLYKSSSSLAKWIFFVSVIELFLGLAFNAWFFFFSDVEMGRDTDPLWLKIIDQSINVISYVITFYFIYTFFQAYYKIKNTNNTKDLLNDILASRKTVNQYISFNIYLIIISLTIGSISFIIEKHIFDKSTGEMMLYAIFTIIAVSIMGFFIIKLMKFYFRLIYIRLVNKLDKNYDELVQLED
;
A
#
# COMPACT_ATOMS: atom_id res chain seq x y z
N MET A 1 36.60 -43.00 -32.42
CA MET A 1 36.76 -42.13 -31.24
C MET A 1 35.38 -41.75 -30.79
N ASP A 2 34.95 -42.35 -29.68
CA ASP A 2 33.58 -42.31 -29.20
C ASP A 2 33.24 -40.92 -28.64
N GLY A 3 32.05 -40.41 -28.93
CA GLY A 3 31.57 -39.14 -28.38
C GLY A 3 31.61 -39.08 -26.83
N LEU A 4 31.67 -40.25 -26.19
CA LEU A 4 31.84 -40.39 -24.75
C LEU A 4 33.24 -39.95 -24.27
N ASP A 5 34.29 -40.18 -25.07
CA ASP A 5 35.65 -39.74 -24.74
C ASP A 5 35.81 -38.22 -24.87
N LEU A 6 35.12 -37.60 -25.84
CA LEU A 6 35.02 -36.16 -25.98
C LEU A 6 34.29 -35.51 -24.78
N LEU A 7 33.21 -36.15 -24.30
CA LEU A 7 32.50 -35.69 -23.10
C LEU A 7 33.36 -35.84 -21.83
N LYS A 8 34.09 -36.95 -21.67
CA LYS A 8 35.05 -37.13 -20.57
C LYS A 8 36.18 -36.10 -20.60
N GLN A 9 36.65 -35.75 -21.80
CA GLN A 9 37.72 -34.78 -21.99
C GLN A 9 37.27 -33.35 -21.69
N HIS A 10 36.00 -33.00 -21.97
CA HIS A 10 35.40 -31.74 -21.53
C HIS A 10 35.10 -31.72 -20.03
N TRP A 11 34.56 -32.81 -19.47
CA TRP A 11 34.26 -32.92 -18.04
C TRP A 11 35.52 -32.75 -17.16
N ASN A 12 36.66 -33.28 -17.60
CA ASN A 12 37.94 -33.09 -16.91
C ASN A 12 38.62 -31.73 -17.18
N LYS A 13 38.11 -30.93 -18.14
CA LYS A 13 38.62 -29.59 -18.44
C LYS A 13 37.91 -28.47 -17.70
N ASP A 14 36.76 -28.74 -17.07
CA ASP A 14 35.98 -27.75 -16.33
C ASP A 14 36.51 -27.52 -14.90
N GLY A 15 37.83 -27.30 -14.79
CA GLY A 15 38.47 -26.83 -13.56
C GLY A 15 38.39 -25.32 -13.34
N ASP A 16 37.83 -24.59 -14.31
CA ASP A 16 37.71 -23.12 -14.31
C ASP A 16 36.27 -22.64 -14.11
N PHE A 17 35.50 -23.37 -13.31
CA PHE A 17 34.34 -22.74 -12.68
C PHE A 17 34.86 -21.65 -11.75
N PRO A 18 34.36 -20.41 -11.82
CA PRO A 18 34.71 -19.40 -10.84
C PRO A 18 34.41 -20.00 -9.46
N LYS A 19 35.45 -20.25 -8.67
CA LYS A 19 35.32 -20.70 -7.28
C LYS A 19 34.71 -19.54 -6.52
N VAL A 20 33.39 -19.44 -6.57
CA VAL A 20 32.67 -18.33 -5.96
C VAL A 20 32.93 -18.41 -4.47
N ASN A 21 33.77 -17.52 -3.98
CA ASN A 21 34.14 -17.48 -2.57
C ASN A 21 32.87 -17.16 -1.78
N LYS A 22 32.68 -17.78 -0.60
CA LYS A 22 31.52 -17.50 0.27
C LYS A 22 31.35 -15.99 0.51
N GLU A 23 32.45 -15.25 0.61
CA GLU A 23 32.43 -13.79 0.74
C GLU A 23 31.90 -13.05 -0.50
N GLU A 24 32.11 -13.60 -1.69
CA GLU A 24 31.68 -13.03 -2.96
C GLU A 24 30.19 -13.30 -3.21
N ILE A 25 29.72 -14.51 -2.88
CA ILE A 25 28.28 -14.84 -2.78
C ILE A 25 27.60 -13.89 -1.77
N ARG A 26 28.22 -13.69 -0.61
CA ARG A 26 27.72 -12.76 0.43
C ARG A 26 27.58 -11.34 -0.11
N ARG A 27 28.62 -10.81 -0.78
CA ARG A 27 28.55 -9.47 -1.39
C ARG A 27 27.47 -9.36 -2.47
N MET A 28 27.27 -10.40 -3.28
CA MET A 28 26.23 -10.42 -4.32
C MET A 28 24.81 -10.47 -3.72
N LEU A 29 24.56 -11.35 -2.75
CA LEU A 29 23.29 -11.45 -2.03
C LEU A 29 22.96 -10.15 -1.30
N TYR A 30 23.93 -9.56 -0.60
CA TYR A 30 23.81 -8.29 0.08
C TYR A 30 23.44 -7.13 -0.86
N LYS A 31 24.15 -7.01 -1.99
CA LYS A 31 23.91 -5.96 -2.99
C LYS A 31 22.54 -6.11 -3.66
N SER A 32 22.11 -7.34 -3.91
CA SER A 32 20.79 -7.62 -4.50
C SER A 32 19.63 -7.31 -3.53
N SER A 33 19.81 -7.62 -2.25
CA SER A 33 18.81 -7.38 -1.20
C SER A 33 18.68 -5.89 -0.89
N SER A 34 19.78 -5.14 -0.83
CA SER A 34 19.76 -3.67 -0.71
C SER A 34 19.07 -3.00 -1.90
N SER A 35 19.24 -3.53 -3.11
CA SER A 35 18.55 -3.01 -4.31
C SER A 35 17.04 -3.26 -4.28
N LEU A 36 16.62 -4.48 -3.89
CA LEU A 36 15.20 -4.82 -3.69
C LEU A 36 14.58 -3.94 -2.60
N ALA A 37 15.28 -3.78 -1.48
CA ALA A 37 14.92 -2.88 -0.39
C ALA A 37 14.66 -1.43 -0.87
N LYS A 38 15.55 -0.87 -1.69
CA LYS A 38 15.38 0.47 -2.28
C LYS A 38 14.15 0.55 -3.18
N TRP A 39 13.87 -0.51 -3.95
CA TRP A 39 12.66 -0.58 -4.78
C TRP A 39 11.38 -0.62 -3.94
N ILE A 40 11.34 -1.41 -2.86
CA ILE A 40 10.19 -1.43 -1.92
C ILE A 40 9.98 -0.04 -1.34
N PHE A 41 11.06 0.60 -0.87
CA PHE A 41 10.99 1.95 -0.33
C PHE A 41 10.42 2.94 -1.35
N PHE A 42 10.88 2.91 -2.60
CA PHE A 42 10.39 3.78 -3.66
C PHE A 42 8.90 3.56 -3.97
N VAL A 43 8.45 2.31 -4.01
CA VAL A 43 7.02 1.98 -4.17
C VAL A 43 6.20 2.55 -3.01
N SER A 44 6.67 2.41 -1.77
CA SER A 44 6.00 2.96 -0.59
C SER A 44 5.93 4.49 -0.59
N VAL A 45 6.96 5.18 -1.10
CA VAL A 45 6.93 6.64 -1.32
C VAL A 45 5.83 7.00 -2.32
N ILE A 46 5.80 6.32 -3.47
CA ILE A 46 4.80 6.58 -4.52
C ILE A 46 3.39 6.34 -3.99
N GLU A 47 3.16 5.26 -3.24
CA GLU A 47 1.86 4.95 -2.62
C GLU A 47 1.40 6.06 -1.67
N LEU A 48 2.31 6.59 -0.84
CA LEU A 48 2.01 7.68 0.07
C LEU A 48 1.65 8.96 -0.69
N PHE A 49 2.43 9.32 -1.72
CA PHE A 49 2.16 10.47 -2.58
C PHE A 49 0.85 10.33 -3.35
N LEU A 50 0.52 9.13 -3.82
CA LEU A 50 -0.76 8.85 -4.45
C LEU A 50 -1.92 9.07 -3.47
N GLY A 51 -1.81 8.58 -2.23
CA GLY A 51 -2.84 8.81 -1.22
C GLY A 51 -3.03 10.29 -0.88
N LEU A 52 -1.93 11.06 -0.84
CA LEU A 52 -1.97 12.52 -0.67
C LEU A 52 -2.62 13.22 -1.86
N ALA A 53 -2.23 12.84 -3.09
CA ALA A 53 -2.81 13.39 -4.31
C ALA A 53 -4.31 13.09 -4.39
N PHE A 54 -4.75 11.89 -3.98
CA PHE A 54 -6.16 11.54 -3.89
C PHE A 54 -6.90 12.38 -2.83
N ASN A 55 -6.35 12.59 -1.63
CA ASN A 55 -6.96 13.48 -0.64
C ASN A 55 -7.06 14.92 -1.14
N ALA A 56 -6.00 15.45 -1.76
CA ALA A 56 -6.01 16.78 -2.33
C ALA A 56 -7.01 16.91 -3.48
N TRP A 57 -7.05 15.93 -4.40
CA TRP A 57 -8.05 15.86 -5.46
C TRP A 57 -9.46 15.88 -4.89
N PHE A 58 -9.72 15.04 -3.88
CA PHE A 58 -11.03 14.97 -3.24
C PHE A 58 -11.45 16.33 -2.70
N PHE A 59 -10.57 17.01 -1.94
CA PHE A 59 -10.82 18.34 -1.40
C PHE A 59 -11.14 19.40 -2.48
N PHE A 60 -10.34 19.46 -3.56
CA PHE A 60 -10.55 20.45 -4.61
C PHE A 60 -11.78 20.18 -5.47
N PHE A 61 -12.16 18.93 -5.67
CA PHE A 61 -13.35 18.58 -6.48
C PHE A 61 -14.64 18.52 -5.67
N SER A 62 -14.58 18.21 -4.36
CA SER A 62 -15.76 18.18 -3.49
C SER A 62 -16.35 19.58 -3.29
N ASP A 63 -15.52 20.62 -3.17
CA ASP A 63 -16.01 22.01 -3.06
C ASP A 63 -16.75 22.50 -4.31
N VAL A 64 -16.45 21.94 -5.49
CA VAL A 64 -17.09 22.34 -6.76
C VAL A 64 -18.50 21.73 -6.89
N GLU A 65 -18.78 20.58 -6.25
CA GLU A 65 -20.10 19.95 -6.26
C GLU A 65 -20.93 20.23 -4.98
N MET A 66 -20.29 20.49 -3.84
CA MET A 66 -20.94 20.82 -2.55
C MET A 66 -21.17 22.32 -2.32
N GLY A 67 -20.96 23.15 -3.35
CA GLY A 67 -21.37 24.57 -3.38
C GLY A 67 -22.88 24.79 -3.50
N ARG A 68 -23.73 23.81 -3.11
CA ARG A 68 -25.16 24.04 -2.97
C ARG A 68 -25.42 24.60 -1.58
N ASP A 69 -25.82 25.87 -1.52
CA ASP A 69 -26.24 26.57 -0.30
C ASP A 69 -27.44 25.93 0.45
N THR A 70 -27.90 24.76 0.01
CA THR A 70 -29.06 24.03 0.53
C THR A 70 -28.71 22.94 1.54
N ASP A 71 -27.43 22.58 1.72
CA ASP A 71 -27.07 21.53 2.68
C ASP A 71 -27.20 21.99 4.14
N PRO A 72 -27.81 21.18 5.02
CA PRO A 72 -27.90 21.46 6.44
C PRO A 72 -26.54 21.79 7.08
N LEU A 73 -26.51 22.83 7.90
CA LEU A 73 -25.30 23.32 8.59
C LEU A 73 -24.55 22.21 9.36
N TRP A 74 -25.27 21.23 9.91
CA TRP A 74 -24.69 20.10 10.62
C TRP A 74 -23.90 19.14 9.71
N LEU A 75 -24.32 18.93 8.46
CA LEU A 75 -23.60 18.09 7.50
C LEU A 75 -22.28 18.76 7.09
N LYS A 76 -22.30 20.07 6.85
CA LYS A 76 -21.09 20.86 6.53
C LYS A 76 -20.06 20.80 7.67
N ILE A 77 -20.51 20.93 8.92
CA ILE A 77 -19.62 20.84 10.10
C ILE A 77 -19.01 19.43 10.23
N ILE A 78 -19.81 18.38 10.03
CA ILE A 78 -19.32 16.99 10.10
C ILE A 78 -18.29 16.72 9.00
N ASP A 79 -18.59 17.09 7.76
CA ASP A 79 -17.70 16.84 6.61
C ASP A 79 -16.38 17.61 6.77
N GLN A 80 -16.44 18.89 7.13
CA GLN A 80 -15.25 19.69 7.41
C GLN A 80 -14.41 19.10 8.56
N SER A 81 -15.06 18.61 9.63
CA SER A 81 -14.36 17.97 10.75
C SER A 81 -13.66 16.68 10.33
N ILE A 82 -14.31 15.84 9.52
CA ILE A 82 -13.72 14.60 8.99
C ILE A 82 -12.50 14.93 8.11
N ASN A 83 -12.61 15.94 7.25
CA ASN A 83 -11.50 16.38 6.41
C ASN A 83 -10.30 16.85 7.25
N VAL A 84 -10.52 17.70 8.25
CA VAL A 84 -9.45 18.16 9.16
C VAL A 84 -8.78 16.99 9.88
N ILE A 85 -9.57 16.04 10.41
CA ILE A 85 -9.04 14.84 11.09
C ILE A 85 -8.22 13.98 10.11
N SER A 86 -8.70 13.79 8.87
CA SER A 86 -7.99 13.06 7.82
C SER A 86 -6.62 13.67 7.53
N TYR A 87 -6.55 15.00 7.43
CA TYR A 87 -5.28 15.71 7.21
C TYR A 87 -4.31 15.53 8.37
N VAL A 88 -4.76 15.68 9.62
CA VAL A 88 -3.91 15.48 10.81
C VAL A 88 -3.34 14.07 10.84
N ILE A 89 -4.16 13.06 10.58
CA ILE A 89 -3.72 11.66 10.55
C ILE A 89 -2.76 11.43 9.38
N THR A 90 -3.02 12.02 8.22
CA THR A 90 -2.11 11.95 7.07
C THR A 90 -0.75 12.55 7.39
N PHE A 91 -0.69 13.70 8.05
CA PHE A 91 0.57 14.31 8.53
C PHE A 91 1.31 13.40 9.52
N TYR A 92 0.61 12.72 10.42
CA TYR A 92 1.21 11.74 11.33
C TYR A 92 1.86 10.56 10.57
N PHE A 93 1.18 10.05 9.52
CA PHE A 93 1.74 8.98 8.68
C PHE A 93 2.96 9.46 7.87
N ILE A 94 2.93 10.69 7.35
CA ILE A 94 4.09 11.32 6.71
C ILE A 94 5.27 11.34 7.68
N TYR A 95 5.07 11.85 8.90
CA TYR A 95 6.14 11.93 9.90
C TYR A 95 6.73 10.56 10.23
N THR A 96 5.86 9.56 10.47
CA THR A 96 6.27 8.19 10.76
C THR A 96 7.04 7.57 9.59
N PHE A 97 6.63 7.87 8.36
CA PHE A 97 7.31 7.42 7.16
C PHE A 97 8.70 8.06 7.00
N PHE A 98 8.81 9.38 7.25
CA PHE A 98 10.10 10.08 7.22
C PHE A 98 11.07 9.60 8.31
N GLN A 99 10.56 9.28 9.49
CA GLN A 99 11.34 8.64 10.55
C GLN A 99 11.93 7.30 10.09
N ALA A 100 11.11 6.45 9.44
CA ALA A 100 11.59 5.19 8.88
C ALA A 100 12.62 5.42 7.76
N TYR A 101 12.41 6.41 6.89
CA TYR A 101 13.38 6.78 5.85
C TYR A 101 14.73 7.22 6.43
N TYR A 102 14.72 8.07 7.46
CA TYR A 102 15.95 8.58 8.06
C TYR A 102 16.76 7.44 8.69
N LYS A 103 16.09 6.47 9.34
CA LYS A 103 16.73 5.25 9.85
C LYS A 103 17.34 4.42 8.72
N ILE A 104 16.61 4.17 7.64
CA ILE A 104 17.11 3.44 6.46
C ILE A 104 18.35 4.12 5.85
N LYS A 105 18.39 5.45 5.81
CA LYS A 105 19.52 6.21 5.24
C LYS A 105 20.78 6.15 6.10
N ASN A 106 20.63 6.08 7.43
CA ASN A 106 21.75 6.17 8.38
C ASN A 106 22.23 4.80 8.89
N THR A 107 21.52 3.73 8.55
CA THR A 107 21.83 2.36 8.93
C THR A 107 22.86 1.75 7.97
N ASN A 108 24.03 1.38 8.52
CA ASN A 108 25.09 0.66 7.79
C ASN A 108 24.90 -0.87 7.82
N ASN A 109 23.98 -1.38 8.64
CA ASN A 109 23.70 -2.81 8.79
C ASN A 109 22.48 -3.22 7.95
N THR A 110 22.65 -4.15 7.02
CA THR A 110 21.56 -4.55 6.11
C THR A 110 20.40 -5.26 6.81
N LYS A 111 20.63 -5.90 7.96
CA LYS A 111 19.55 -6.50 8.75
C LYS A 111 18.58 -5.43 9.28
N ASP A 112 19.14 -4.35 9.83
CA ASP A 112 18.35 -3.24 10.35
C ASP A 112 17.64 -2.48 9.22
N LEU A 113 18.30 -2.33 8.07
CA LEU A 113 17.70 -1.71 6.88
C LEU A 113 16.49 -2.51 6.36
N LEU A 114 16.58 -3.84 6.37
CA LEU A 114 15.47 -4.72 6.00
C LEU A 114 14.30 -4.61 6.98
N ASN A 115 14.59 -4.62 8.28
CA ASN A 115 13.57 -4.46 9.33
C ASN A 115 12.86 -3.10 9.24
N ASP A 116 13.60 -2.01 9.03
CA ASP A 116 13.03 -0.67 8.88
C ASP A 116 12.13 -0.57 7.64
N ILE A 117 12.46 -1.29 6.56
CA ILE A 117 11.63 -1.37 5.34
C ILE A 117 10.34 -2.14 5.60
N LEU A 118 10.42 -3.28 6.30
CA LEU A 118 9.24 -4.03 6.71
C LEU A 118 8.33 -3.21 7.65
N ALA A 119 8.92 -2.41 8.54
CA ALA A 119 8.19 -1.50 9.41
C ALA A 119 7.50 -0.37 8.63
N SER A 120 8.23 0.29 7.72
CA SER A 120 7.69 1.34 6.83
C SER A 120 6.51 0.82 6.00
N ARG A 121 6.60 -0.41 5.49
CA ARG A 121 5.50 -1.09 4.80
C ARG A 121 4.26 -1.23 5.69
N LYS A 122 4.43 -1.65 6.94
CA LYS A 122 3.31 -1.81 7.87
C LYS A 122 2.61 -0.47 8.09
N THR A 123 3.38 0.61 8.22
CA THR A 123 2.87 1.98 8.33
C THR A 123 2.09 2.40 7.07
N VAL A 124 2.62 2.15 5.87
CA VAL A 124 1.91 2.47 4.61
C VAL A 124 0.64 1.64 4.45
N ASN A 125 0.67 0.36 4.79
CA ASN A 125 -0.53 -0.49 4.75
C ASN A 125 -1.61 0.00 5.74
N GLN A 126 -1.22 0.44 6.94
CA GLN A 126 -2.13 1.06 7.90
C GLN A 126 -2.71 2.37 7.35
N TYR A 127 -1.89 3.21 6.72
CA TYR A 127 -2.32 4.45 6.09
C TYR A 127 -3.34 4.21 4.98
N ILE A 128 -3.08 3.28 4.06
CA ILE A 128 -3.99 3.00 2.94
C ILE A 128 -5.28 2.34 3.46
N SER A 129 -5.19 1.44 4.46
CA SER A 129 -6.39 0.89 5.12
C SER A 129 -7.25 1.98 5.74
N PHE A 130 -6.62 2.92 6.46
CA PHE A 130 -7.30 4.07 7.05
C PHE A 130 -7.99 4.95 5.98
N ASN A 131 -7.31 5.25 4.87
CA ASN A 131 -7.90 6.00 3.76
C ASN A 131 -9.10 5.29 3.13
N ILE A 132 -9.05 3.96 2.96
CA ILE A 132 -10.22 3.21 2.47
C ILE A 132 -11.39 3.33 3.43
N TYR A 133 -11.15 3.20 4.74
CA TYR A 133 -12.22 3.36 5.72
C TYR A 133 -12.83 4.76 5.66
N LEU A 134 -12.00 5.79 5.50
CA LEU A 134 -12.50 7.15 5.28
C LEU A 134 -13.36 7.25 4.02
N ILE A 135 -12.91 6.71 2.88
CA ILE A 135 -13.70 6.72 1.64
C ILE A 135 -15.06 6.03 1.83
N ILE A 136 -15.09 4.87 2.50
CA ILE A 136 -16.34 4.15 2.78
C ILE A 136 -17.27 4.97 3.68
N ILE A 137 -16.73 5.62 4.72
CA ILE A 137 -17.49 6.50 5.61
C ILE A 137 -18.04 7.70 4.83
N SER A 138 -17.21 8.39 4.05
CA SER A 138 -17.61 9.53 3.23
C SER A 138 -18.68 9.15 2.20
N LEU A 139 -18.54 8.00 1.51
CA LEU A 139 -19.57 7.49 0.61
C LEU A 139 -20.88 7.20 1.33
N THR A 140 -20.83 6.68 2.56
CA THR A 140 -22.02 6.39 3.38
C THR A 140 -22.73 7.69 3.76
N ILE A 141 -21.99 8.70 4.24
CA ILE A 141 -22.55 10.01 4.61
C ILE A 141 -23.14 10.72 3.39
N GLY A 142 -22.42 10.71 2.25
CA GLY A 142 -22.91 11.29 1.00
C GLY A 142 -24.18 10.59 0.50
N SER A 143 -24.25 9.27 0.62
CA SER A 143 -25.44 8.50 0.26
C SER A 143 -26.65 8.83 1.14
N ILE A 144 -26.45 8.97 2.45
CA ILE A 144 -27.51 9.39 3.39
C ILE A 144 -28.00 10.79 3.04
N SER A 145 -27.08 11.72 2.78
CA SER A 145 -27.40 13.11 2.42
C SER A 145 -28.24 13.17 1.14
N PHE A 146 -27.88 12.39 0.12
CA PHE A 146 -28.63 12.29 -1.14
C PHE A 146 -30.05 11.73 -0.95
N ILE A 147 -30.23 10.75 -0.06
CA ILE A 147 -31.56 10.21 0.27
C ILE A 147 -32.40 11.28 0.98
N ILE A 148 -31.82 11.98 1.96
CA ILE A 148 -32.47 13.06 2.70
C ILE A 148 -32.94 14.17 1.74
N GLU A 149 -32.07 14.64 0.85
CA GLU A 149 -32.38 15.74 -0.08
C GLU A 149 -33.49 15.36 -1.09
N LYS A 150 -33.40 14.16 -1.70
CA LYS A 150 -34.32 13.79 -2.79
C LYS A 150 -35.63 13.13 -2.36
N HIS A 151 -35.68 12.44 -1.22
CA HIS A 151 -36.81 11.56 -0.89
C HIS A 151 -37.62 12.00 0.32
N ILE A 152 -37.16 12.95 1.13
CA ILE A 152 -37.97 13.49 2.24
C ILE A 152 -39.10 14.41 1.74
N PHE A 153 -38.92 15.08 0.61
CA PHE A 153 -39.85 16.12 0.16
C PHE A 153 -40.92 15.66 -0.84
N ASP A 154 -40.80 14.48 -1.48
CA ASP A 154 -41.59 14.18 -2.69
C ASP A 154 -42.11 12.72 -2.82
N LYS A 155 -41.83 11.81 -1.88
CA LYS A 155 -42.15 10.36 -2.03
C LYS A 155 -42.74 9.67 -0.80
N SER A 156 -43.50 8.60 -1.06
CA SER A 156 -44.06 7.67 -0.08
C SER A 156 -42.99 7.04 0.82
N THR A 157 -43.27 6.90 2.11
CA THR A 157 -42.38 6.27 3.12
C THR A 157 -41.89 4.87 2.70
N GLY A 158 -42.72 4.11 1.98
CA GLY A 158 -42.34 2.78 1.49
C GLY A 158 -41.27 2.81 0.40
N GLU A 159 -41.32 3.78 -0.52
CA GLU A 159 -40.30 3.94 -1.55
C GLU A 159 -38.97 4.39 -0.94
N MET A 160 -39.00 5.31 0.03
CA MET A 160 -37.81 5.76 0.75
C MET A 160 -37.07 4.61 1.43
N MET A 161 -37.79 3.72 2.12
CA MET A 161 -37.18 2.54 2.77
C MET A 161 -36.54 1.60 1.75
N LEU A 162 -37.18 1.34 0.61
CA LEU A 162 -36.61 0.50 -0.45
C LEU A 162 -35.34 1.12 -1.03
N TYR A 163 -35.34 2.43 -1.35
CA TYR A 163 -34.15 3.12 -1.85
C TYR A 163 -33.00 3.13 -0.85
N ALA A 164 -33.30 3.33 0.45
CA ALA A 164 -32.29 3.28 1.50
C ALA A 164 -31.64 1.89 1.58
N ILE A 165 -32.44 0.81 1.55
CA ILE A 165 -31.94 -0.56 1.56
C ILE A 165 -31.08 -0.83 0.32
N PHE A 166 -31.53 -0.46 -0.88
CA PHE A 166 -30.75 -0.63 -2.11
C PHE A 166 -29.42 0.13 -2.06
N THR A 167 -29.43 1.35 -1.53
CA THR A 167 -28.21 2.18 -1.40
C THR A 167 -27.22 1.56 -0.42
N ILE A 168 -27.69 1.10 0.74
CA ILE A 168 -26.84 0.41 1.73
C ILE A 168 -26.22 -0.86 1.13
N ILE A 169 -26.99 -1.65 0.40
CA ILE A 169 -26.50 -2.85 -0.29
C ILE A 169 -25.45 -2.48 -1.33
N ALA A 170 -25.71 -1.46 -2.15
CA ALA A 170 -24.78 -1.01 -3.20
C ALA A 170 -23.45 -0.52 -2.61
N VAL A 171 -23.49 0.35 -1.59
CA VAL A 171 -22.28 0.84 -0.90
C VAL A 171 -21.51 -0.30 -0.24
N SER A 172 -22.22 -1.25 0.38
CA SER A 172 -21.60 -2.42 1.02
C SER A 172 -20.88 -3.32 0.01
N ILE A 173 -21.51 -3.59 -1.14
CA ILE A 173 -20.91 -4.37 -2.22
C ILE A 173 -19.68 -3.65 -2.79
N MET A 174 -19.80 -2.35 -3.06
CA MET A 174 -18.70 -1.53 -3.59
C MET A 174 -17.53 -1.49 -2.60
N GLY A 175 -17.79 -1.25 -1.32
CA GLY A 175 -16.77 -1.27 -0.26
C GLY A 175 -16.07 -2.63 -0.16
N PHE A 176 -16.83 -3.72 -0.24
CA PHE A 176 -16.26 -5.07 -0.28
C PHE A 176 -15.32 -5.27 -1.48
N PHE A 177 -15.72 -4.85 -2.68
CA PHE A 177 -14.88 -4.94 -3.88
C PHE A 177 -13.60 -4.12 -3.76
N ILE A 178 -13.68 -2.88 -3.24
CA ILE A 178 -12.53 -2.00 -3.03
C ILE A 178 -11.52 -2.63 -2.05
N ILE A 179 -11.99 -3.15 -0.91
CA ILE A 179 -11.13 -3.84 0.07
C ILE A 179 -10.46 -5.07 -0.57
N LYS A 180 -11.21 -5.84 -1.37
CA LYS A 180 -10.70 -7.05 -2.02
C LYS A 180 -9.65 -6.71 -3.09
N LEU A 181 -9.91 -5.69 -3.90
CA LEU A 181 -9.01 -5.18 -4.93
C LEU A 181 -7.70 -4.70 -4.30
N MET A 182 -7.78 -3.96 -3.20
CA MET A 182 -6.59 -3.50 -2.50
C MET A 182 -5.79 -4.67 -1.90
N LYS A 183 -6.44 -5.60 -1.19
CA LYS A 183 -5.73 -6.81 -0.70
C LYS A 183 -5.06 -7.59 -1.83
N PHE A 184 -5.67 -7.62 -3.01
CA PHE A 184 -5.10 -8.26 -4.19
C PHE A 184 -3.88 -7.49 -4.73
N TYR A 185 -3.97 -6.16 -4.87
CA TYR A 185 -2.85 -5.30 -5.25
C TYR A 185 -1.65 -5.49 -4.31
N PHE A 186 -1.88 -5.45 -3.00
CA PHE A 186 -0.85 -5.73 -2.00
C PHE A 186 -0.29 -7.15 -2.15
N ARG A 187 -1.15 -8.15 -2.34
CA ARG A 187 -0.67 -9.52 -2.52
C ARG A 187 0.23 -9.65 -3.76
N LEU A 188 -0.12 -9.00 -4.87
CA LEU A 188 0.65 -9.07 -6.12
C LEU A 188 2.03 -8.43 -6.01
N ILE A 189 2.11 -7.21 -5.51
CA ILE A 189 3.39 -6.50 -5.37
C ILE A 189 4.29 -7.24 -4.37
N TYR A 190 3.72 -7.69 -3.26
CA TYR A 190 4.52 -8.17 -2.15
C TYR A 190 4.89 -9.65 -2.24
N ILE A 191 4.10 -10.54 -2.86
CA ILE A 191 4.50 -11.95 -3.02
C ILE A 191 5.83 -12.09 -3.80
N ARG A 192 6.02 -11.32 -4.87
CA ARG A 192 7.24 -11.43 -5.69
C ARG A 192 8.46 -10.82 -5.02
N LEU A 193 8.31 -9.64 -4.42
CA LEU A 193 9.44 -8.92 -3.84
C LEU A 193 9.84 -9.46 -2.46
N VAL A 194 8.88 -9.78 -1.60
CA VAL A 194 9.15 -10.20 -0.22
C VAL A 194 9.69 -11.62 -0.17
N ASN A 195 9.09 -12.58 -0.88
CA ASN A 195 9.58 -13.96 -0.86
C ASN A 195 11.03 -14.07 -1.36
N LYS A 196 11.43 -13.18 -2.28
CA LYS A 196 12.81 -13.12 -2.77
C LYS A 196 13.75 -12.45 -1.76
N LEU A 197 13.25 -11.48 -1.00
CA LEU A 197 14.01 -10.77 0.01
C LEU A 197 14.21 -11.61 1.28
N ASP A 198 13.16 -12.31 1.72
CA ASP A 198 13.14 -13.17 2.91
C ASP A 198 14.10 -14.35 2.72
N LYS A 199 14.05 -14.97 1.54
CA LYS A 199 14.99 -16.04 1.17
C LYS A 199 16.45 -15.54 1.15
N ASN A 200 16.70 -14.35 0.59
CA ASN A 200 18.04 -13.78 0.60
C ASN A 200 18.49 -13.37 2.01
N TYR A 201 17.57 -12.97 2.90
CA TYR A 201 17.87 -12.63 4.29
C TYR A 201 18.21 -13.88 5.11
N ASP A 202 17.41 -14.94 5.01
CA ASP A 202 17.68 -16.22 5.68
C ASP A 202 19.02 -16.81 5.24
N GLU A 203 19.34 -16.74 3.94
CA GLU A 203 20.64 -17.14 3.41
C GLU A 203 21.79 -16.27 3.95
N LEU A 204 21.58 -14.97 4.18
CA LEU A 204 22.58 -14.09 4.81
C LEU A 204 22.76 -14.40 6.31
N VAL A 205 21.69 -14.71 7.03
CA VAL A 205 21.73 -15.08 8.46
C VAL A 205 22.47 -16.40 8.65
N GLN A 206 22.17 -17.41 7.84
CA GLN A 206 22.86 -18.72 7.87
C GLN A 206 24.35 -18.65 7.49
N LEU A 207 24.81 -17.55 6.91
CA LEU A 207 26.22 -17.32 6.59
C LEU A 207 26.95 -16.47 7.66
N GLU A 208 26.21 -15.86 8.59
CA GLU A 208 26.76 -15.13 9.74
C GLU A 208 26.92 -16.02 10.99
N ASP A 209 26.13 -17.10 11.08
CA ASP A 209 26.28 -18.20 12.04
C ASP A 209 27.27 -19.27 11.53
#